data_AF-A0A1E4CAX5-F1
#
_entry.id   AF-A0A1E4CAX5-F1
#
_cell.length_a   1.000
_cell.length_b   1.000
_cell.length_c   1.000
_cell.angle_alpha   90.00
_cell.angle_beta   90.00
_cell.angle_gamma   90.00
#
_symmetry.space_group_name_H-M   'P 1'
#
loop_
_entity.id
_entity.type
_entity.pdbx_description
1 polymer ?
#
loop_
_entity_poly.entity_id
_entity_poly.type
_entity_poly.pdbx_seq_one_letter_code
_entity_poly.pdbx_strand_id
1 'polypeptide(L)'
;MRAVLSFLVVLVLALSAGTAGAQRKATLQQPQPPPQQLTAQTILKWINSYREKPEPNKLPEAVKAMSGIGVFKELEQAGVYQGFIAGVIAANPEIAEKLISEMYPLPPEDQVVIIRAIAYSGLRGWKELLQKFVERMPTRKVLIEHHLYGKGPTFETLDLKASPANIDIMWGHYFGSGSFKGIDRIITVLPWSKDRNDVEKLTLGSMAKWTLAQNLQTDPRLLAYVKRQLDSVPKETAKELREVITAAETYETAAIRKQAVAAVEELRRKGPENVRNASWWGQAGQTALAFGCVVASALGQAQVGIPCVIGGALSNVALKYMTPTE
;
A
#
# COMPACT_ATOMS: atom_id res chain seq x y z
N MET A 1 -45.44 -64.64 -54.36
CA MET A 1 -46.20 -63.47 -53.86
C MET A 1 -45.69 -63.14 -52.46
N ARG A 2 -45.27 -61.87 -52.24
CA ARG A 2 -44.99 -61.17 -50.94
C ARG A 2 -43.89 -61.79 -50.04
N ALA A 3 -42.67 -61.24 -49.98
CA ALA A 3 -42.20 -60.08 -49.17
C ALA A 3 -42.27 -60.40 -47.64
N VAL A 4 -41.23 -60.26 -46.79
CA VAL A 4 -40.44 -59.07 -46.43
C VAL A 4 -39.23 -59.47 -45.54
N LEU A 5 -38.09 -58.81 -45.79
CA LEU A 5 -36.93 -58.40 -44.96
C LEU A 5 -36.54 -59.12 -43.65
N SER A 6 -35.24 -59.48 -43.57
CA SER A 6 -34.39 -59.36 -42.37
C SER A 6 -32.98 -58.91 -42.82
N PHE A 7 -32.48 -57.82 -42.23
CA PHE A 7 -31.25 -57.12 -42.62
C PHE A 7 -29.98 -57.81 -42.09
N LEU A 8 -28.95 -57.81 -42.94
CA LEU A 8 -27.67 -58.49 -42.82
C LEU A 8 -26.60 -57.69 -42.04
N VAL A 9 -25.73 -58.46 -41.39
CA VAL A 9 -24.49 -58.09 -40.71
C VAL A 9 -23.31 -58.25 -41.68
N VAL A 10 -22.16 -57.63 -41.35
CA VAL A 10 -20.76 -57.92 -41.79
C VAL A 10 -20.31 -57.13 -43.04
N LEU A 11 -19.51 -56.06 -42.89
CA LEU A 11 -18.03 -55.97 -42.74
C LEU A 11 -17.25 -56.26 -44.05
N VAL A 12 -16.25 -55.40 -44.32
CA VAL A 12 -14.91 -55.69 -44.88
C VAL A 12 -14.47 -54.71 -46.00
N LEU A 13 -13.55 -53.83 -45.58
CA LEU A 13 -12.27 -53.41 -46.17
C LEU A 13 -12.10 -53.03 -47.67
N ALA A 14 -11.58 -51.80 -47.81
CA ALA A 14 -10.43 -51.37 -48.61
C ALA A 14 -10.58 -51.23 -50.14
N LEU A 15 -10.39 -49.99 -50.64
CA LEU A 15 -9.31 -49.58 -51.58
C LEU A 15 -9.56 -48.18 -52.18
N SER A 16 -8.66 -47.23 -51.90
CA SER A 16 -8.21 -46.13 -52.79
C SER A 16 -7.26 -45.23 -51.96
N ALA A 17 -5.94 -45.37 -52.09
CA ALA A 17 -5.07 -44.79 -53.12
C ALA A 17 -4.98 -43.25 -53.08
N GLY A 18 -3.83 -42.75 -52.57
CA GLY A 18 -3.18 -41.54 -53.08
C GLY A 18 -3.61 -40.19 -52.48
N THR A 19 -2.78 -39.64 -51.60
CA THR A 19 -2.00 -38.41 -51.86
C THR A 19 -1.12 -38.10 -50.65
N ALA A 20 0.19 -38.18 -50.84
CA ALA A 20 1.18 -37.66 -49.93
C ALA A 20 1.10 -36.12 -49.95
N GLY A 21 0.44 -35.55 -48.95
CA GLY A 21 0.43 -34.12 -48.68
C GLY A 21 1.08 -33.86 -47.32
N ALA A 22 2.20 -33.16 -47.32
CA ALA A 22 2.94 -32.78 -46.13
C ALA A 22 2.05 -32.10 -45.07
N GLN A 23 1.81 -32.79 -43.95
CA GLN A 23 1.26 -32.16 -42.75
C GLN A 23 2.32 -31.23 -42.15
N ARG A 24 2.31 -29.96 -42.57
CA ARG A 24 2.80 -28.88 -41.71
C ARG A 24 1.97 -28.94 -40.43
N LYS A 25 2.57 -29.39 -39.33
CA LYS A 25 2.03 -29.14 -37.99
C LYS A 25 1.92 -27.64 -37.83
N ALA A 26 0.73 -27.09 -38.05
CA ALA A 26 0.38 -25.78 -37.56
C ALA A 26 0.43 -25.88 -36.03
N THR A 27 1.55 -25.45 -35.44
CA THR A 27 1.60 -25.15 -34.01
C THR A 27 0.58 -24.05 -33.79
N LEU A 28 -0.61 -24.41 -33.30
CA LEU A 28 -1.55 -23.47 -32.72
C LEU A 28 -0.83 -22.82 -31.54
N GLN A 29 -0.13 -21.72 -31.81
CA GLN A 29 0.30 -20.80 -30.76
C GLN A 29 -0.99 -20.32 -30.12
N GLN A 30 -1.25 -20.81 -28.91
CA GLN A 30 -2.24 -20.21 -28.04
C GLN A 30 -1.91 -18.71 -27.97
N PRO A 31 -2.90 -17.81 -28.11
CA PRO A 31 -2.67 -16.39 -27.94
C PRO A 31 -1.90 -16.20 -26.63
N GLN A 32 -0.71 -15.61 -26.70
CA GLN A 32 -0.03 -15.19 -25.49
C GLN A 32 -1.02 -14.32 -24.72
N PRO A 33 -1.24 -14.57 -23.41
CA PRO A 33 -2.08 -13.70 -22.62
C PRO A 33 -1.57 -12.26 -22.81
N PRO A 34 -2.48 -11.29 -23.01
CA PRO A 34 -2.06 -9.91 -23.23
C PRO A 34 -1.08 -9.50 -22.12
N PRO A 35 -0.07 -8.66 -22.43
CA PRO A 35 0.90 -8.19 -21.44
C PRO A 35 0.16 -7.83 -20.16
N GLN A 36 0.50 -8.50 -19.06
CA GLN A 36 -0.22 -8.38 -17.81
C GLN A 36 -0.13 -6.92 -17.37
N GLN A 37 -1.21 -6.15 -17.55
CA GLN A 37 -1.21 -4.73 -17.21
C GLN A 37 -0.86 -4.60 -15.72
N LEU A 38 0.18 -3.84 -15.41
CA LEU A 38 0.54 -3.53 -14.04
C LEU A 38 -0.61 -2.72 -13.42
N THR A 39 -1.24 -3.28 -12.40
CA THR A 39 -2.30 -2.60 -11.64
C THR A 39 -1.77 -2.15 -10.28
N ALA A 40 -2.47 -1.23 -9.63
CA ALA A 40 -2.15 -0.81 -8.26
C ALA A 40 -2.10 -2.00 -7.30
N GLN A 41 -2.99 -2.99 -7.47
CA GLN A 41 -3.04 -4.21 -6.64
C GLN A 41 -1.82 -5.11 -6.87
N THR A 42 -1.42 -5.32 -8.13
CA THR A 42 -0.24 -6.12 -8.46
C THR A 42 1.03 -5.48 -7.88
N ILE A 43 1.13 -4.15 -7.96
CA ILE A 43 2.26 -3.39 -7.39
C ILE A 43 2.26 -3.49 -5.86
N LEU A 44 1.11 -3.35 -5.19
CA LEU A 44 1.03 -3.51 -3.73
C LEU A 44 1.40 -4.93 -3.29
N LYS A 45 0.97 -5.96 -4.04
CA LYS A 45 1.38 -7.34 -3.76
C LYS A 45 2.89 -7.48 -3.84
N TRP A 46 3.52 -6.91 -4.88
CA TRP A 46 4.97 -6.90 -5.03
C TRP A 46 5.67 -6.16 -3.89
N ILE A 47 5.18 -4.98 -3.49
CA ILE A 47 5.73 -4.22 -2.35
C ILE A 47 5.72 -5.06 -1.06
N ASN A 48 4.59 -5.71 -0.75
CA ASN A 48 4.45 -6.50 0.48
C ASN A 48 5.40 -7.70 0.54
N SER A 49 5.65 -8.35 -0.60
CA SER A 49 6.58 -9.50 -0.68
C SER A 49 8.02 -9.13 -1.02
N TYR A 50 8.33 -7.84 -1.25
CA TYR A 50 9.61 -7.40 -1.81
C TYR A 50 10.83 -7.89 -1.02
N ARG A 51 10.72 -7.95 0.31
CA ARG A 51 11.83 -8.33 1.19
C ARG A 51 12.18 -9.81 1.18
N GLU A 52 11.33 -10.66 0.63
CA GLU A 52 11.64 -12.08 0.45
C GLU A 52 12.75 -12.26 -0.60
N LYS A 53 12.71 -11.44 -1.65
CA LYS A 53 13.72 -11.41 -2.71
C LYS A 53 13.84 -10.00 -3.28
N PRO A 54 14.66 -9.12 -2.67
CA PRO A 54 14.81 -7.75 -3.12
C PRO A 54 15.35 -7.67 -4.55
N GLU A 55 14.68 -6.89 -5.40
CA GLU A 55 15.06 -6.65 -6.80
C GLU A 55 15.11 -5.13 -7.08
N PRO A 56 16.09 -4.39 -6.53
CA PRO A 56 16.11 -2.93 -6.57
C PRO A 56 16.15 -2.37 -8.00
N ASN A 57 16.76 -3.09 -8.94
CA ASN A 57 16.81 -2.69 -10.36
C ASN A 57 15.43 -2.68 -11.05
N LYS A 58 14.38 -3.28 -10.47
CA LYS A 58 13.00 -3.20 -10.99
C LYS A 58 12.27 -1.94 -10.55
N LEU A 59 12.79 -1.22 -9.55
CA LEU A 59 12.16 -0.03 -9.01
C LEU A 59 11.89 1.05 -10.08
N PRO A 60 12.82 1.37 -11.01
CA PRO A 60 12.58 2.43 -11.99
C PRO A 60 11.39 2.14 -12.92
N GLU A 61 11.27 0.90 -13.39
CA GLU A 61 10.13 0.45 -14.20
C GLU A 61 8.83 0.50 -13.38
N ALA A 62 8.87 0.04 -12.13
CA ALA A 62 7.71 0.08 -11.24
C ALA A 62 7.24 1.52 -10.97
N VAL A 63 8.14 2.49 -10.77
CA VAL A 63 7.80 3.90 -10.57
C VAL A 63 7.15 4.49 -11.81
N LYS A 64 7.64 4.19 -13.01
CA LYS A 64 7.01 4.59 -14.27
C LYS A 64 5.62 3.99 -14.43
N ALA A 65 5.46 2.71 -14.07
CA ALA A 65 4.16 2.06 -14.07
C ALA A 65 3.19 2.72 -13.07
N MET A 66 3.63 2.99 -11.85
CA MET A 66 2.87 3.71 -10.81
C MET A 66 2.38 5.08 -11.31
N SER A 67 3.27 5.85 -11.96
CA SER A 67 2.92 7.12 -12.62
C SER A 67 1.86 6.90 -13.72
N GLY A 68 2.08 5.93 -14.62
CA GLY A 68 1.17 5.64 -15.72
C GLY A 68 -0.23 5.22 -15.30
N ILE A 69 -0.38 4.54 -14.16
CA ILE A 69 -1.70 4.19 -13.59
C ILE A 69 -2.25 5.26 -12.63
N GLY A 70 -1.49 6.33 -12.39
CA GLY A 70 -1.95 7.50 -11.64
C GLY A 70 -1.97 7.35 -10.12
N VAL A 71 -1.22 6.42 -9.51
CA VAL A 71 -1.22 6.30 -8.03
C VAL A 71 -0.58 7.51 -7.33
N PHE A 72 0.14 8.36 -8.06
CA PHE A 72 0.76 9.59 -7.53
C PHE A 72 -0.10 10.85 -7.63
N LYS A 73 -1.26 10.79 -8.30
CA LYS A 73 -2.15 11.94 -8.47
C LYS A 73 -2.62 12.51 -7.14
N GLU A 74 -2.94 11.62 -6.20
CA GLU A 74 -3.32 11.96 -4.83
C GLU A 74 -2.18 11.59 -3.88
N LEU A 75 -1.29 12.55 -3.59
CA LEU A 75 -0.09 12.28 -2.77
C LEU A 75 -0.42 11.76 -1.37
N GLU A 76 -1.57 12.17 -0.82
CA GLU A 76 -2.10 11.68 0.47
C GLU A 76 -2.48 10.19 0.42
N GLN A 77 -2.72 9.63 -0.77
CA GLN A 77 -3.01 8.20 -0.97
C GLN A 77 -1.77 7.42 -1.42
N ALA A 78 -0.70 8.12 -1.77
CA ALA A 78 0.53 7.57 -2.31
C ALA A 78 1.56 7.18 -1.23
N GLY A 79 1.22 7.32 0.06
CA GLY A 79 2.18 7.19 1.17
C GLY A 79 2.99 5.90 1.15
N VAL A 80 2.34 4.74 0.97
CA VAL A 80 3.03 3.44 0.91
C VAL A 80 3.99 3.33 -0.28
N TYR A 81 3.63 3.90 -1.43
CA TYR A 81 4.48 3.91 -2.62
C TYR A 81 5.68 4.84 -2.42
N GLN A 82 5.45 6.05 -1.90
CA GLN A 82 6.50 7.01 -1.55
C GLN A 82 7.50 6.43 -0.57
N GLY A 83 7.00 5.85 0.52
CA GLY A 83 7.81 5.16 1.52
C GLY A 83 8.59 4.01 0.91
N PHE A 84 7.97 3.19 0.06
CA PHE A 84 8.64 2.06 -0.58
C PHE A 84 9.80 2.49 -1.46
N ILE A 85 9.59 3.49 -2.33
CA ILE A 85 10.65 4.06 -3.17
C ILE A 85 11.79 4.58 -2.28
N ALA A 86 11.46 5.33 -1.23
CA ALA A 86 12.42 5.84 -0.27
C ALA A 86 13.22 4.73 0.43
N GLY A 87 12.55 3.66 0.86
CA GLY A 87 13.16 2.51 1.52
C GLY A 87 14.09 1.72 0.60
N VAL A 88 13.71 1.51 -0.67
CA VAL A 88 14.60 0.86 -1.63
C VAL A 88 15.84 1.73 -1.88
N ILE A 89 15.70 3.05 -2.00
CA ILE A 89 16.84 3.98 -2.10
C ILE A 89 17.72 3.89 -0.86
N ALA A 90 17.13 3.91 0.33
CA ALA A 90 17.83 3.83 1.62
C ALA A 90 18.70 2.58 1.76
N ALA A 91 18.19 1.44 1.30
CA ALA A 91 18.89 0.16 1.36
C ALA A 91 19.95 -0.03 0.26
N ASN A 92 20.00 0.85 -0.74
CA ASN A 92 20.87 0.71 -1.90
C ASN A 92 21.62 2.01 -2.22
N PRO A 93 22.42 2.57 -1.27
CA PRO A 93 23.07 3.86 -1.42
C PRO A 93 24.02 3.94 -2.63
N GLU A 94 24.74 2.86 -2.94
CA GLU A 94 25.73 2.83 -4.03
C GLU A 94 25.11 2.95 -5.42
N ILE A 95 23.88 2.46 -5.60
CA ILE A 95 23.16 2.50 -6.88
C ILE A 95 21.99 3.50 -6.87
N ALA A 96 21.81 4.27 -5.79
CA ALA A 96 20.69 5.20 -5.63
C ALA A 96 20.58 6.19 -6.79
N GLU A 97 21.71 6.80 -7.19
CA GLU A 97 21.75 7.74 -8.31
C GLU A 97 21.35 7.08 -9.65
N LYS A 98 21.78 5.83 -9.87
CA LYS A 98 21.40 5.06 -11.06
C LYS A 98 19.88 4.79 -11.05
N LEU A 99 19.36 4.29 -9.93
CA LEU A 99 17.93 3.99 -9.77
C LEU A 99 17.07 5.23 -10.06
N ILE A 100 17.41 6.37 -9.45
CA ILE A 100 16.66 7.63 -9.65
C ILE A 100 16.80 8.11 -11.10
N SER A 101 17.99 8.02 -11.70
CA SER A 101 18.21 8.41 -13.09
C SER A 101 17.32 7.64 -14.07
N GLU A 102 17.15 6.34 -13.84
CA GLU A 102 16.36 5.44 -14.68
C GLU A 102 14.84 5.61 -14.49
N MET A 103 14.39 6.29 -13.42
CA MET A 103 12.98 6.64 -13.22
C MET A 103 12.50 7.70 -14.22
N TYR A 104 13.40 8.47 -14.85
CA TYR A 104 13.03 9.48 -15.84
C TYR A 104 12.83 8.89 -17.26
N PRO A 105 12.02 9.53 -18.11
CA PRO A 105 11.20 10.72 -17.83
C PRO A 105 9.99 10.41 -16.95
N LEU A 106 9.57 11.39 -16.14
CA LEU A 106 8.34 11.37 -15.34
C LEU A 106 7.55 12.66 -15.58
N PRO A 107 6.21 12.61 -15.64
CA PRO A 107 5.38 13.81 -15.72
C PRO A 107 5.69 14.80 -14.60
N PRO A 108 5.69 16.12 -14.85
CA PRO A 108 5.97 17.14 -13.83
C PRO A 108 5.15 16.98 -12.54
N GLU A 109 3.87 16.59 -12.65
CA GLU A 109 2.97 16.31 -11.56
C GLU A 109 3.52 15.24 -10.60
N ASP A 110 4.14 14.20 -11.13
CA ASP A 110 4.60 13.04 -10.37
C ASP A 110 6.03 13.18 -9.83
N GLN A 111 6.83 14.11 -10.37
CA GLN A 111 8.23 14.34 -9.95
C GLN A 111 8.39 14.65 -8.45
N VAL A 112 7.34 15.18 -7.81
CA VAL A 112 7.27 15.34 -6.33
C VAL A 112 7.57 14.06 -5.57
N VAL A 113 7.19 12.89 -6.12
CA VAL A 113 7.45 11.58 -5.52
C VAL A 113 8.95 11.32 -5.40
N ILE A 114 9.73 11.73 -6.40
CA ILE A 114 11.20 11.54 -6.42
C ILE A 114 11.86 12.42 -5.37
N ILE A 115 11.45 13.69 -5.30
CA ILE A 115 11.97 14.66 -4.33
C ILE A 115 11.73 14.14 -2.91
N ARG A 116 10.49 13.73 -2.60
CA ARG A 116 10.12 13.18 -1.29
C ARG A 116 10.83 11.86 -1.03
N ALA A 117 10.91 10.94 -2.00
CA ALA A 117 11.57 9.66 -1.80
C ALA A 117 13.06 9.80 -1.47
N ILE A 118 13.76 10.77 -2.10
CA ILE A 118 15.16 11.07 -1.76
C ILE A 118 15.25 11.61 -0.33
N ALA A 119 14.45 12.62 0.03
CA ALA A 119 14.45 13.20 1.39
C ALA A 119 14.03 12.20 2.48
N TYR A 120 13.11 11.29 2.16
CA TYR A 120 12.60 10.28 3.07
C TYR A 120 13.42 8.98 3.06
N SER A 121 14.47 8.88 2.26
CA SER A 121 15.39 7.72 2.27
C SER A 121 16.24 7.67 3.54
N GLY A 122 16.42 8.79 4.24
CA GLY A 122 17.30 8.87 5.42
C GLY A 122 18.79 8.65 5.09
N LEU A 123 19.19 8.70 3.81
CA LEU A 123 20.60 8.68 3.41
C LEU A 123 21.31 9.92 3.96
N ARG A 124 22.52 9.76 4.52
CA ARG A 124 23.30 10.91 5.03
C ARG A 124 23.54 11.99 3.97
N GLY A 125 23.78 11.57 2.73
CA GLY A 125 24.03 12.45 1.57
C GLY A 125 22.81 12.70 0.68
N TRP A 126 21.59 12.68 1.24
CA TRP A 126 20.36 12.83 0.45
C TRP A 126 20.25 14.19 -0.25
N LYS A 127 20.84 15.25 0.33
CA LYS A 127 20.80 16.60 -0.25
C LYS A 127 21.67 16.67 -1.51
N GLU A 128 22.88 16.13 -1.42
CA GLU A 128 23.82 16.02 -2.53
C GLU A 128 23.22 15.15 -3.64
N LEU A 129 22.53 14.06 -3.27
CA LEU A 129 21.81 13.23 -4.22
C LEU A 129 20.67 14.00 -4.90
N LEU A 130 19.85 14.74 -4.16
CA LEU A 130 18.75 15.54 -4.71
C LEU A 130 19.25 16.65 -5.65
N GLN A 131 20.37 17.30 -5.31
CA GLN A 131 20.99 18.35 -6.12
C GLN A 131 21.33 17.88 -7.54
N LYS A 132 21.75 16.63 -7.71
CA LYS A 132 22.08 16.05 -9.03
C LYS A 132 20.90 16.00 -10.01
N PHE A 133 19.67 16.06 -9.50
CA PHE A 133 18.44 15.92 -10.31
C PHE A 133 17.67 17.24 -10.50
N VAL A 134 18.17 18.36 -9.96
CA VAL A 134 17.49 19.68 -10.03
C VAL A 134 17.18 20.07 -11.48
N GLU A 135 18.15 19.96 -12.38
CA GLU A 135 17.99 20.34 -13.79
C GLU A 135 17.05 19.42 -14.57
N ARG A 136 16.73 18.22 -14.04
CA ARG A 136 15.73 17.31 -14.62
C ARG A 136 14.30 17.64 -14.18
N MET A 137 14.12 18.50 -13.17
CA MET A 137 12.83 18.86 -12.59
C MET A 137 12.63 20.39 -12.50
N PRO A 138 12.75 21.14 -13.61
CA PRO A 138 12.76 22.60 -13.59
C PRO A 138 11.46 23.21 -13.01
N THR A 139 10.32 22.55 -13.21
CA THR A 139 9.02 22.98 -12.66
C THR A 139 8.88 22.75 -11.16
N ARG A 140 9.83 22.03 -10.52
CA ARG A 140 9.81 21.69 -9.09
C ARG A 140 10.90 22.38 -8.28
N LYS A 141 11.62 23.36 -8.85
CA LYS A 141 12.71 24.09 -8.17
C LYS A 141 12.33 24.58 -6.78
N VAL A 142 11.16 25.23 -6.63
CA VAL A 142 10.68 25.73 -5.33
C VAL A 142 10.55 24.62 -4.28
N LEU A 143 9.99 23.47 -4.66
CA LEU A 143 9.84 22.33 -3.75
C LEU A 143 11.19 21.71 -3.38
N ILE A 144 12.12 21.64 -4.34
CA ILE A 144 13.47 21.14 -4.12
C ILE A 144 14.22 22.06 -3.16
N GLU A 145 14.18 23.38 -3.40
CA GLU A 145 14.80 24.38 -2.52
C GLU A 145 14.23 24.32 -1.10
N HIS A 146 12.92 24.10 -0.95
CA HIS A 146 12.29 23.93 0.35
C HIS A 146 12.87 22.74 1.14
N HIS A 147 13.24 21.64 0.48
CA HIS A 147 13.90 20.51 1.13
C HIS A 147 15.41 20.77 1.33
N LEU A 148 16.10 21.31 0.33
CA LEU A 148 17.55 21.53 0.40
C LEU A 148 17.95 22.57 1.45
N TYR A 149 17.26 23.70 1.46
CA TYR A 149 17.62 24.90 2.25
C TYR A 149 16.57 25.29 3.29
N GLY A 150 15.31 24.88 3.09
CA GLY A 150 14.23 25.13 4.03
C GLY A 150 14.14 24.09 5.16
N LYS A 151 12.98 24.08 5.83
CA LYS A 151 12.61 23.10 6.87
C LYS A 151 11.76 21.95 6.29
N GLY A 152 12.00 21.57 5.03
CA GLY A 152 11.30 20.44 4.43
C GLY A 152 11.46 19.17 5.29
N PRO A 153 10.38 18.39 5.48
CA PRO A 153 10.46 17.20 6.31
C PRO A 153 11.42 16.16 5.73
N THR A 154 12.04 15.42 6.62
CA THR A 154 12.84 14.21 6.31
C THR A 154 12.16 12.99 6.90
N PHE A 155 12.69 11.81 6.63
CA PHE A 155 12.19 10.57 7.22
C PHE A 155 12.02 10.65 8.75
N GLU A 156 12.99 11.23 9.44
CA GLU A 156 13.04 11.33 10.90
C GLU A 156 12.07 12.39 11.45
N THR A 157 11.88 13.48 10.70
CA THR A 157 11.15 14.68 11.14
C THR A 157 9.72 14.75 10.62
N LEU A 158 9.32 13.85 9.72
CA LEU A 158 7.98 13.80 9.14
C LEU A 158 6.89 13.62 10.20
N ASP A 159 6.06 14.64 10.44
CA ASP A 159 5.05 14.60 11.49
C ASP A 159 3.96 13.55 11.21
N LEU A 160 3.91 12.49 12.02
CA LEU A 160 2.91 11.42 11.87
C LEU A 160 1.47 11.88 12.17
N LYS A 161 1.27 13.03 12.83
CA LYS A 161 -0.06 13.61 13.07
C LYS A 161 -0.62 14.32 11.85
N ALA A 162 0.26 14.87 11.01
CA ALA A 162 -0.13 15.75 9.92
C ALA A 162 -0.94 15.03 8.83
N SER A 163 -0.73 13.71 8.64
CA SER A 163 -1.48 12.92 7.67
C SER A 163 -1.37 11.42 7.94
N PRO A 164 -2.46 10.63 7.72
CA PRO A 164 -2.39 9.16 7.66
C PRO A 164 -1.36 8.64 6.66
N ALA A 165 -1.12 9.36 5.56
CA ALA A 165 -0.11 9.01 4.57
C ALA A 165 1.29 8.87 5.18
N ASN A 166 1.58 9.62 6.26
CA ASN A 166 2.88 9.59 6.90
C ASN A 166 3.12 8.27 7.66
N ILE A 167 2.08 7.61 8.16
CA ILE A 167 2.16 6.24 8.69
C ILE A 167 2.43 5.26 7.54
N ASP A 168 1.74 5.41 6.41
CA ASP A 168 1.94 4.57 5.24
C ASP A 168 3.35 4.72 4.65
N ILE A 169 3.95 5.92 4.71
CA ILE A 169 5.37 6.14 4.34
C ILE A 169 6.29 5.32 5.25
N MET A 170 6.01 5.22 6.55
CA MET A 170 6.81 4.38 7.45
C MET A 170 6.71 2.90 7.09
N TRP A 171 5.51 2.42 6.75
CA TRP A 171 5.29 1.05 6.26
C TRP A 171 6.00 0.79 4.94
N GLY A 172 5.81 1.66 3.95
CA GLY A 172 6.49 1.58 2.67
C GLY A 172 8.00 1.52 2.85
N HIS A 173 8.56 2.41 3.68
CA HIS A 173 10.00 2.42 3.94
C HIS A 173 10.47 1.10 4.57
N TYR A 174 9.72 0.56 5.51
CA TYR A 174 9.98 -0.76 6.08
C TYR A 174 9.96 -1.86 5.01
N PHE A 175 8.96 -1.87 4.12
CA PHE A 175 8.87 -2.84 3.04
C PHE A 175 10.00 -2.71 2.01
N GLY A 176 10.47 -1.50 1.72
CA GLY A 176 11.57 -1.27 0.78
C GLY A 176 12.96 -1.59 1.35
N SER A 177 13.16 -1.37 2.66
CA SER A 177 14.50 -1.40 3.29
C SER A 177 14.71 -2.51 4.32
N GLY A 178 13.64 -3.04 4.92
CA GLY A 178 13.70 -3.86 6.13
C GLY A 178 14.10 -3.08 7.40
N SER A 179 14.31 -1.76 7.32
CA SER A 179 14.71 -0.93 8.47
C SER A 179 13.57 -0.73 9.46
N PHE A 180 13.80 -1.07 10.72
CA PHE A 180 12.79 -0.90 11.78
C PHE A 180 12.57 0.54 12.24
N LYS A 181 13.35 1.53 11.76
CA LYS A 181 13.19 2.94 12.18
C LYS A 181 11.77 3.47 11.97
N GLY A 182 11.13 3.11 10.86
CA GLY A 182 9.73 3.48 10.62
C GLY A 182 8.77 2.81 11.60
N ILE A 183 9.04 1.56 11.94
CA ILE A 183 8.27 0.79 12.93
C ILE A 183 8.37 1.42 14.31
N ASP A 184 9.56 1.87 14.73
CA ASP A 184 9.73 2.56 16.01
C ASP A 184 8.83 3.79 16.10
N ARG A 185 8.77 4.59 15.01
CA ARG A 185 7.89 5.76 14.93
C ARG A 185 6.41 5.37 14.98
N ILE A 186 5.99 4.30 14.30
CA ILE A 186 4.62 3.76 14.40
C ILE A 186 4.31 3.34 15.85
N ILE A 187 5.24 2.70 16.55
CA ILE A 187 5.06 2.30 17.95
C ILE A 187 4.80 3.52 18.85
N THR A 188 5.46 4.65 18.59
CA THR A 188 5.26 5.88 19.40
C THR A 188 3.85 6.44 19.37
N VAL A 189 3.07 6.14 18.33
CA VAL A 189 1.72 6.70 18.15
C VAL A 189 0.61 5.77 18.64
N LEU A 190 0.93 4.55 19.09
CA LEU A 190 -0.06 3.59 19.60
C LEU A 190 -0.92 4.11 20.76
N PRO A 191 -0.39 4.90 21.73
CA PRO A 191 -1.20 5.49 22.79
C PRO A 191 -2.34 6.37 22.29
N TRP A 192 -2.22 6.95 21.09
CA TRP A 192 -3.27 7.79 20.53
C TRP A 192 -4.57 7.00 20.26
N SER A 193 -4.51 5.68 20.13
CA SER A 193 -5.71 4.82 20.03
C SER A 193 -6.63 4.88 21.26
N LYS A 194 -6.15 5.45 22.37
CA LYS A 194 -6.94 5.69 23.59
C LYS A 194 -7.26 7.18 23.79
N ASP A 195 -6.93 8.05 22.83
CA ASP A 195 -7.32 9.46 22.88
C ASP A 195 -8.86 9.59 22.85
N ARG A 196 -9.40 10.50 23.66
CA ARG A 196 -10.84 10.76 23.84
C ARG A 196 -11.21 12.21 23.61
N ASN A 197 -10.26 13.02 23.14
CA ASN A 197 -10.42 14.44 22.89
C ASN A 197 -10.12 14.80 21.44
N ASP A 198 -9.35 13.97 20.73
CA ASP A 198 -8.80 14.26 19.41
C ASP A 198 -9.09 13.09 18.45
N VAL A 199 -9.96 13.34 17.46
CA VAL A 199 -10.39 12.34 16.48
C VAL A 199 -9.23 11.92 15.59
N GLU A 200 -8.35 12.84 15.22
CA GLU A 200 -7.22 12.56 14.32
C GLU A 200 -6.20 11.66 15.02
N LYS A 201 -5.88 11.97 16.28
CA LYS A 201 -5.05 11.08 17.11
C LYS A 201 -5.69 9.71 17.28
N LEU A 202 -6.95 9.66 17.69
CA LEU A 202 -7.68 8.39 17.83
C LEU A 202 -7.59 7.59 16.53
N THR A 203 -7.74 8.30 15.40
CA THR A 203 -7.70 7.70 14.08
C THR A 203 -6.37 7.05 13.74
N LEU A 204 -5.32 7.85 13.82
CA LEU A 204 -3.96 7.46 13.48
C LEU A 204 -3.46 6.36 14.41
N GLY A 205 -3.74 6.47 15.71
CA GLY A 205 -3.36 5.47 16.70
C GLY A 205 -4.08 4.13 16.49
N SER A 206 -5.38 4.15 16.18
CA SER A 206 -6.13 2.93 15.86
C SER A 206 -5.66 2.28 14.56
N MET A 207 -5.37 3.06 13.52
CA MET A 207 -4.79 2.56 12.28
C MET A 207 -3.39 1.96 12.49
N ALA A 208 -2.53 2.64 13.26
CA ALA A 208 -1.20 2.16 13.62
C ALA A 208 -1.26 0.81 14.34
N LYS A 209 -2.16 0.66 15.32
CA LYS A 209 -2.36 -0.62 16.02
C LYS A 209 -2.80 -1.73 15.08
N TRP A 210 -3.83 -1.47 14.26
CA TRP A 210 -4.39 -2.46 13.36
C TRP A 210 -3.35 -2.93 12.33
N THR A 211 -2.72 -1.98 11.66
CA THR A 211 -1.72 -2.27 10.61
C THR A 211 -0.50 -2.96 11.19
N LEU A 212 -0.05 -2.58 12.39
CA LEU A 212 1.04 -3.27 13.08
C LEU A 212 0.65 -4.71 13.39
N ALA A 213 -0.50 -4.95 14.03
CA ALA A 213 -0.96 -6.30 14.35
C ALA A 213 -1.07 -7.20 13.11
N GLN A 214 -1.61 -6.69 12.00
CA GLN A 214 -1.69 -7.42 10.73
C GLN A 214 -0.31 -7.81 10.19
N ASN A 215 0.64 -6.88 10.16
CA ASN A 215 1.99 -7.15 9.65
C ASN A 215 2.77 -8.11 10.56
N LEU A 216 2.55 -8.07 11.88
CA LEU A 216 3.18 -8.99 12.83
C LEU A 216 2.73 -10.46 12.61
N GLN A 217 1.52 -10.70 12.11
CA GLN A 217 1.01 -12.05 11.83
C GLN A 217 1.78 -12.75 10.70
N THR A 218 2.27 -11.98 9.74
CA THR A 218 2.92 -12.48 8.52
C THR A 218 4.43 -12.30 8.52
N ASP A 219 4.99 -11.52 9.45
CA ASP A 219 6.42 -11.25 9.55
C ASP A 219 6.97 -11.65 10.94
N PRO A 220 7.53 -12.87 11.08
CA PRO A 220 8.13 -13.33 12.33
C PRO A 220 9.33 -12.49 12.77
N ARG A 221 10.07 -11.87 11.85
CA ARG A 221 11.22 -11.02 12.19
C ARG A 221 10.74 -9.71 12.81
N LEU A 222 9.67 -9.13 12.25
CA LEU A 222 9.01 -7.96 12.83
C LEU A 222 8.42 -8.29 14.20
N LEU A 223 7.74 -9.43 14.35
CA LEU A 223 7.21 -9.87 15.64
C LEU A 223 8.30 -9.98 16.71
N ALA A 224 9.41 -10.66 16.38
CA ALA A 224 10.54 -10.77 17.28
C ALA A 224 11.15 -9.40 17.63
N TYR A 225 11.22 -8.48 16.66
CA TYR A 225 11.69 -7.11 16.88
C TYR A 225 10.80 -6.35 17.86
N VAL A 226 9.49 -6.33 17.60
CA VAL A 226 8.51 -5.59 18.38
C VAL A 226 8.42 -6.10 19.82
N LYS A 227 8.52 -7.43 20.04
CA LYS A 227 8.59 -7.99 21.40
C LYS A 227 9.74 -7.44 22.23
N ARG A 228 10.92 -7.23 21.62
CA ARG A 228 12.08 -6.64 22.31
C ARG A 228 11.89 -5.16 22.67
N GLN A 229 10.97 -4.46 22.01
CA GLN A 229 10.68 -3.05 22.31
C GLN A 229 9.83 -2.88 23.58
N LEU A 230 9.23 -3.94 24.12
CA LEU A 230 8.35 -3.84 25.30
C LEU A 230 9.04 -3.23 26.52
N ASP A 231 10.35 -3.45 26.66
CA ASP A 231 11.13 -2.97 27.80
C ASP A 231 11.78 -1.60 27.56
N SER A 232 11.81 -1.12 26.31
CA SER A 232 12.45 0.14 25.92
C SER A 232 11.46 1.31 25.79
N VAL A 233 10.19 1.02 25.52
CA VAL A 233 9.16 2.05 25.29
C VAL A 233 8.49 2.50 26.60
N PRO A 234 7.89 3.72 26.64
CA PRO A 234 7.14 4.18 27.79
C PRO A 234 6.02 3.22 28.21
N LYS A 235 5.65 3.21 29.50
CA LYS A 235 4.65 2.27 30.06
C LYS A 235 3.32 2.27 29.30
N GLU A 236 2.80 3.45 28.94
CA GLU A 236 1.56 3.57 28.16
C GLU A 236 1.70 2.95 26.77
N THR A 237 2.82 3.22 26.08
CA THR A 237 3.12 2.59 24.79
C THR A 237 3.27 1.07 24.93
N ALA A 238 3.96 0.58 25.96
CA ALA A 238 4.16 -0.84 26.21
C ALA A 238 2.84 -1.58 26.45
N LYS A 239 1.86 -0.94 27.10
CA LYS A 239 0.51 -1.49 27.28
C LYS A 239 -0.19 -1.69 25.94
N GLU A 240 -0.21 -0.65 25.11
CA GLU A 240 -0.84 -0.72 23.79
C GLU A 240 -0.09 -1.69 22.84
N LEU A 241 1.23 -1.78 22.96
CA LEU A 241 2.08 -2.68 22.19
C LEU A 241 1.85 -4.15 22.57
N ARG A 242 1.65 -4.45 23.86
CA ARG A 242 1.28 -5.79 24.33
C ARG A 242 -0.03 -6.27 23.69
N GLU A 243 -1.05 -5.41 23.66
CA GLU A 243 -2.33 -5.73 23.02
C GLU A 243 -2.15 -6.07 21.53
N VAL A 244 -1.33 -5.29 20.82
CA VAL A 244 -1.00 -5.53 19.41
C VAL A 244 -0.27 -6.87 19.21
N ILE A 245 0.72 -7.18 20.05
CA ILE A 245 1.45 -8.45 20.01
C ILE A 245 0.49 -9.61 20.26
N THR A 246 -0.33 -9.55 21.31
CA THR A 246 -1.30 -10.60 21.64
C THR A 246 -2.26 -10.85 20.49
N ALA A 247 -2.86 -9.79 19.91
CA ALA A 247 -3.78 -9.93 18.78
C ALA A 247 -3.12 -10.51 17.52
N ALA A 248 -1.83 -10.24 17.31
CA ALA A 248 -1.07 -10.85 16.22
C ALA A 248 -0.86 -12.35 16.48
N GLU A 249 -0.40 -12.73 17.68
CA GLU A 249 -0.11 -14.11 18.02
C GLU A 249 -1.34 -15.01 18.13
N THR A 250 -2.49 -14.48 18.56
CA THR A 250 -3.75 -15.22 18.64
C THR A 250 -4.54 -15.20 17.33
N TYR A 251 -4.06 -14.47 16.32
CA TYR A 251 -4.79 -14.18 15.08
C TYR A 251 -6.11 -13.40 15.28
N GLU A 252 -6.33 -12.80 16.44
CA GLU A 252 -7.58 -12.11 16.81
C GLU A 252 -7.56 -10.59 16.58
N THR A 253 -7.02 -10.15 15.44
CA THR A 253 -6.97 -8.71 15.10
C THR A 253 -8.35 -8.05 15.06
N ALA A 254 -9.41 -8.81 14.81
CA ALA A 254 -10.80 -8.32 14.82
C ALA A 254 -11.18 -7.60 16.13
N ALA A 255 -10.58 -7.98 17.27
CA ALA A 255 -10.79 -7.30 18.55
C ALA A 255 -10.29 -5.85 18.51
N ILE A 256 -9.12 -5.59 17.91
CA ILE A 256 -8.57 -4.23 17.74
C ILE A 256 -9.54 -3.36 16.94
N ARG A 257 -10.12 -3.92 15.86
CA ARG A 257 -11.09 -3.20 15.03
C ARG A 257 -12.35 -2.84 15.82
N LYS A 258 -12.92 -3.79 16.56
CA LYS A 258 -14.12 -3.56 17.40
C LYS A 258 -13.87 -2.47 18.43
N GLN A 259 -12.71 -2.47 19.08
CA GLN A 259 -12.35 -1.45 20.05
C GLN A 259 -12.20 -0.06 19.42
N ALA A 260 -11.61 0.04 18.22
CA ALA A 260 -11.50 1.30 17.50
C ALA A 260 -12.89 1.89 17.20
N VAL A 261 -13.83 1.07 16.76
CA VAL A 261 -15.23 1.50 16.52
C VAL A 261 -15.89 1.98 17.81
N ALA A 262 -15.80 1.20 18.89
CA ALA A 262 -16.38 1.58 20.18
C ALA A 262 -15.80 2.91 20.71
N ALA A 263 -14.48 3.14 20.54
CA ALA A 263 -13.83 4.37 20.95
C ALA A 263 -14.37 5.60 20.20
N VAL A 264 -14.76 5.43 18.93
CA VAL A 264 -15.35 6.51 18.11
C VAL A 264 -16.77 6.80 18.52
N GLU A 265 -17.57 5.77 18.75
CA GLU A 265 -18.94 5.95 19.24
C GLU A 265 -18.93 6.66 20.59
N GLU A 266 -17.99 6.31 21.46
CA GLU A 266 -17.77 7.03 22.70
C GLU A 266 -17.38 8.50 22.45
N LEU A 267 -16.43 8.76 21.55
CA LEU A 267 -15.99 10.10 21.20
C LEU A 267 -17.13 10.95 20.62
N ARG A 268 -17.97 10.38 19.75
CA ARG A 268 -19.16 11.02 19.19
C ARG A 268 -20.19 11.38 20.26
N ARG A 269 -20.31 10.56 21.31
CA ARG A 269 -21.29 10.78 22.38
C ARG A 269 -20.78 11.72 23.47
N LYS A 270 -19.51 11.56 23.87
CA LYS A 270 -18.93 12.16 25.08
C LYS A 270 -17.74 13.10 24.82
N GLY A 271 -17.26 13.18 23.59
CA GLY A 271 -16.11 14.00 23.24
C GLY A 271 -16.38 15.51 23.34
N PRO A 272 -15.38 16.33 23.01
CA PRO A 272 -15.52 17.79 22.97
C PRO A 272 -16.65 18.25 22.03
N GLU A 273 -17.23 19.42 22.30
CA GLU A 273 -18.42 19.92 21.57
C GLU A 273 -18.24 19.98 20.05
N ASN A 274 -17.05 20.40 19.58
CA ASN A 274 -16.70 20.42 18.16
C ASN A 274 -16.72 19.03 17.52
N VAL A 275 -16.39 17.97 18.27
CA VAL A 275 -16.38 16.57 17.80
C VAL A 275 -17.77 15.91 17.89
N ARG A 276 -18.62 16.36 18.82
CA ARG A 276 -20.00 15.87 18.96
C ARG A 276 -20.97 16.45 17.91
N ASN A 277 -20.59 17.54 17.25
CA ASN A 277 -21.42 18.16 16.23
C ASN A 277 -21.50 17.28 14.96
N ALA A 278 -22.71 16.86 14.57
CA ALA A 278 -22.95 16.02 13.41
C ALA A 278 -22.49 16.67 12.09
N SER A 279 -22.52 18.01 11.98
CA SER A 279 -22.02 18.72 10.79
C SER A 279 -20.51 18.55 10.64
N TRP A 280 -19.78 18.43 11.75
CA TRP A 280 -18.34 18.18 11.73
C TRP A 280 -18.03 16.82 11.12
N TRP A 281 -18.80 15.76 11.36
CA TRP A 281 -18.55 14.46 10.71
C TRP A 281 -18.94 14.43 9.22
N GLY A 282 -19.85 15.30 8.79
CA GLY A 282 -20.18 15.50 7.38
C GLY A 282 -19.19 16.41 6.63
N GLN A 283 -18.43 17.25 7.34
CA GLN A 283 -17.44 18.19 6.79
C GLN A 283 -15.98 17.81 7.08
N ALA A 284 -15.73 16.95 8.07
CA ALA A 284 -14.42 16.42 8.39
C ALA A 284 -14.01 15.53 7.22
N GLY A 285 -12.89 15.87 6.60
CA GLY A 285 -12.44 15.26 5.35
C GLY A 285 -12.02 13.79 5.47
N GLN A 286 -10.86 13.47 4.92
CA GLN A 286 -10.41 12.08 4.74
C GLN A 286 -10.30 11.28 6.05
N THR A 287 -10.07 11.92 7.20
CA THR A 287 -10.05 11.26 8.53
C THR A 287 -11.40 10.64 8.89
N ALA A 288 -12.52 11.33 8.62
CA ALA A 288 -13.85 10.79 8.88
C ALA A 288 -14.22 9.68 7.87
N LEU A 289 -13.73 9.77 6.64
CA LEU A 289 -13.90 8.72 5.60
C LEU A 289 -13.06 7.47 5.90
N ALA A 290 -11.80 7.61 6.30
CA ALA A 290 -10.95 6.52 6.74
C ALA A 290 -11.57 5.82 7.97
N PHE A 291 -12.16 6.60 8.88
CA PHE A 291 -12.97 6.06 9.97
C PHE A 291 -14.24 5.38 9.51
N GLY A 292 -14.96 5.97 8.55
CA GLY A 292 -16.11 5.36 7.91
C GLY A 292 -15.79 3.97 7.36
N CYS A 293 -14.62 3.80 6.73
CA CYS A 293 -14.20 2.50 6.24
C CYS A 293 -13.77 1.51 7.34
N VAL A 294 -13.12 1.98 8.42
CA VAL A 294 -12.81 1.14 9.60
C VAL A 294 -14.11 0.67 10.28
N VAL A 295 -15.09 1.56 10.42
CA VAL A 295 -16.42 1.26 10.98
C VAL A 295 -17.21 0.33 10.07
N ALA A 296 -17.27 0.60 8.77
CA ALA A 296 -17.92 -0.29 7.79
C ALA A 296 -17.29 -1.69 7.75
N SER A 297 -15.95 -1.77 7.84
CA SER A 297 -15.21 -3.03 7.97
C SER A 297 -15.60 -3.82 9.22
N ALA A 298 -15.89 -3.14 10.33
CA ALA A 298 -16.20 -3.76 11.61
C ALA A 298 -17.64 -4.27 11.67
N LEU A 299 -18.56 -3.59 10.98
CA LEU A 299 -19.99 -3.90 10.91
C LEU A 299 -20.32 -4.97 9.85
N GLY A 300 -19.32 -5.70 9.33
CA GLY A 300 -19.52 -6.82 8.41
C GLY A 300 -19.70 -6.43 6.93
N GLN A 301 -19.50 -5.16 6.56
CA GLN A 301 -19.50 -4.71 5.17
C GLN A 301 -18.09 -4.90 4.56
N ALA A 302 -17.63 -6.15 4.50
CA ALA A 302 -16.25 -6.51 4.14
C ALA A 302 -15.84 -6.06 2.73
N GLN A 303 -16.78 -5.95 1.77
CA GLN A 303 -16.53 -5.45 0.42
C GLN A 303 -16.17 -3.95 0.36
N VAL A 304 -16.49 -3.17 1.39
CA VAL A 304 -16.25 -1.70 1.45
C VAL A 304 -15.04 -1.34 2.29
N GLY A 305 -14.66 -2.22 3.22
CA GLY A 305 -13.81 -1.86 4.35
C GLY A 305 -12.30 -2.09 4.19
N ILE A 306 -11.91 -3.19 3.55
CA ILE A 306 -10.50 -3.55 3.29
C ILE A 306 -9.76 -2.55 2.38
N PRO A 307 -10.40 -1.94 1.35
CA PRO A 307 -9.69 -1.06 0.43
C PRO A 307 -9.22 0.28 1.02
N CYS A 308 -9.81 0.78 2.11
CA CYS A 308 -9.49 2.14 2.59
C CYS A 308 -8.34 2.22 3.61
N VAL A 309 -7.94 1.10 4.22
CA VAL A 309 -7.02 1.13 5.39
C VAL A 309 -5.57 0.77 5.04
N ILE A 310 -5.34 0.12 3.89
CA ILE A 310 -4.00 -0.31 3.45
C ILE A 310 -3.55 0.37 2.14
N GLY A 311 -4.40 1.21 1.56
CA GLY A 311 -3.99 2.06 0.45
C GLY A 311 -5.14 2.92 -0.01
N GLY A 312 -5.06 4.22 0.25
CA GLY A 312 -5.98 5.21 -0.31
C GLY A 312 -6.22 5.02 -1.82
N ALA A 313 -5.26 4.40 -2.54
CA ALA A 313 -5.35 4.01 -3.94
C ALA A 313 -6.54 3.09 -4.34
N LEU A 314 -7.19 2.36 -3.43
CA LEU A 314 -8.38 1.57 -3.79
C LEU A 314 -9.72 2.30 -3.59
N SER A 315 -9.70 3.47 -2.93
CA SER A 315 -10.92 4.22 -2.59
C SER A 315 -11.69 4.65 -3.85
N ASN A 316 -10.99 5.00 -4.94
CA ASN A 316 -11.61 5.44 -6.19
C ASN A 316 -12.31 4.34 -6.98
N VAL A 317 -11.87 3.07 -6.88
CA VAL A 317 -12.56 1.97 -7.57
C VAL A 317 -13.85 1.64 -6.81
N ALA A 318 -13.84 1.64 -5.47
CA ALA A 318 -15.05 1.43 -4.69
C ALA A 318 -16.05 2.60 -4.79
N LEU A 319 -15.58 3.85 -4.76
CA LEU A 319 -16.44 5.05 -4.88
C LEU A 319 -17.12 5.15 -6.26
N LYS A 320 -16.42 4.79 -7.35
CA LYS A 320 -16.98 4.87 -8.72
C LYS A 320 -18.12 3.86 -8.98
N TYR A 321 -18.26 2.83 -8.14
CA TYR A 321 -19.38 1.87 -8.17
C TYR A 321 -20.46 2.18 -7.13
N MET A 322 -20.30 3.21 -6.30
CA MET A 322 -21.24 3.59 -5.23
C MET A 322 -21.93 4.94 -5.46
N THR A 323 -21.51 5.72 -6.46
CA THR A 323 -22.30 6.84 -6.97
C THR A 323 -23.40 6.30 -7.89
N PRO A 324 -24.69 6.62 -7.67
CA PRO A 324 -25.72 6.37 -8.68
C PRO A 324 -25.31 7.11 -9.94
N THR A 325 -25.26 6.42 -11.07
CA THR A 325 -25.29 7.07 -12.37
C THR A 325 -26.57 7.89 -12.46
N GLU A 326 -26.46 9.20 -12.73
CA GLU A 326 -27.58 9.95 -13.30
C GLU A 326 -28.01 9.34 -14.63
#